data_AF-A0A4U6BSN8-F1
#
_entry.id   AF-A0A4U6BSN8-F1
#
_cell.length_a   1.000
_cell.length_b   1.000
_cell.length_c   1.000
_cell.angle_alpha   90.00
_cell.angle_beta   90.00
_cell.angle_gamma   90.00
#
_symmetry.space_group_name_H-M   'P 1'
#
loop_
_entity.id
_entity.type
_entity.pdbx_description
1 polymer ?
#
loop_
_entity_poly.entity_id
_entity_poly.type
_entity_poly.pdbx_seq_one_letter_code
_entity_poly.pdbx_strand_id
1 'polypeptide(L)'
;MSTGLRFFDSFGAHYNDKIQLSQYQAQIIGGAIRSRSPGCRMLVFGVGNDTPLWLALNPDGETHFLEGDQNWIAAIKEKIPDISIGLFPDHGTTVQGSATMGASDLSRFPPPAHLSDREWDVILVDGPLGYAPDDPGRAISIYWASKLASDRTHVFVDDYDRDIEMKFADKLLKARDTASMIVPSSDKASYRKMFWSMGSIVRPDEKPVVLSVATPDYARQWRFCIDSQKTYCSRNQFDHRVIDPTRSKLHPKWTKLELAIDQLTRGNDVLLIDADAEISKTCPPFTRVLSDHPRHDVFFVRGISGRPNSGVMILRGGKDSIAVQLLNSCLSTRLETVPADDFVTAEGENGHIIWQLQKTPFAQSAHELDRSWNCSIPEQAETAFVRHYTNRLRDHLNAKL
;
A
#
# COMPACT_ATOMS: atom_id res chain seq x y z
N MET A 1 5.58 20.44 -22.33
CA MET A 1 5.03 21.18 -21.18
C MET A 1 3.52 21.23 -21.38
N SER A 2 2.77 20.29 -20.82
CA SER A 2 1.30 20.31 -20.89
C SER A 2 0.79 21.09 -19.68
N THR A 3 0.11 22.20 -19.94
CA THR A 3 -0.56 23.04 -18.94
C THR A 3 -1.73 22.29 -18.33
N GLY A 4 -1.49 21.54 -17.26
CA GLY A 4 -2.58 20.99 -16.47
C GLY A 4 -3.44 22.12 -15.92
N LEU A 5 -4.73 22.17 -16.29
CA LEU A 5 -5.68 23.08 -15.66
C LEU A 5 -5.60 22.92 -14.14
N ARG A 6 -5.51 24.04 -13.41
CA ARG A 6 -5.56 23.99 -11.94
C ARG A 6 -6.92 23.44 -11.54
N PHE A 7 -6.98 22.64 -10.47
CA PHE A 7 -8.22 21.98 -10.01
C PHE A 7 -9.44 22.91 -10.01
N PHE A 8 -9.29 24.12 -9.47
CA PHE A 8 -10.36 25.10 -9.38
C PHE A 8 -10.84 25.64 -10.74
N ASP A 9 -9.96 25.69 -11.75
CA ASP A 9 -10.34 26.12 -13.10
C ASP A 9 -11.24 25.06 -13.76
N SER A 10 -10.82 23.78 -13.70
CA SER A 10 -11.63 22.67 -14.23
C SER A 10 -12.94 22.51 -13.45
N PHE A 11 -12.88 22.59 -12.13
CA PHE A 11 -14.06 22.53 -11.26
C PHE A 11 -15.04 23.67 -11.58
N GLY A 12 -14.57 24.92 -11.62
CA GLY A 12 -15.41 26.09 -11.87
C GLY A 12 -16.04 26.12 -13.26
N ALA A 13 -15.39 25.51 -14.26
CA ALA A 13 -15.94 25.41 -15.61
C ALA A 13 -17.07 24.38 -15.75
N HIS A 14 -17.14 23.37 -14.87
CA HIS A 14 -18.07 22.24 -15.00
C HIS A 14 -19.11 22.17 -13.88
N TYR A 15 -18.82 22.72 -12.69
CA TYR A 15 -19.79 22.79 -11.61
C TYR A 15 -20.86 23.84 -11.89
N ASN A 16 -22.14 23.49 -11.72
CA ASN A 16 -23.28 24.37 -11.98
C ASN A 16 -24.51 23.98 -11.13
N ASP A 17 -25.51 24.85 -11.08
CA ASP A 17 -26.68 24.73 -10.20
C ASP A 17 -27.62 23.54 -10.53
N LYS A 18 -27.38 22.81 -11.64
CA LYS A 18 -28.13 21.58 -11.95
C LYS A 18 -27.56 20.34 -11.27
N ILE A 19 -26.36 20.44 -10.69
CA ILE A 19 -25.73 19.37 -9.91
C ILE A 19 -26.41 19.31 -8.53
N GLN A 20 -26.86 18.11 -8.13
CA GLN A 20 -27.57 17.93 -6.87
C GLN A 20 -26.63 18.01 -5.65
N LEU A 21 -25.41 17.49 -5.80
CA LEU A 21 -24.35 17.61 -4.80
C LEU A 21 -23.98 19.07 -4.57
N SER A 22 -23.83 19.45 -3.31
CA SER A 22 -23.33 20.79 -2.97
C SER A 22 -21.92 21.02 -3.53
N GLN A 23 -21.56 22.28 -3.70
CA GLN A 23 -20.22 22.65 -4.15
C GLN A 23 -19.15 22.06 -3.21
N TYR A 24 -19.41 22.05 -1.91
CA TYR A 24 -18.51 21.50 -0.90
C TYR A 24 -18.33 19.98 -1.02
N GLN A 25 -19.43 19.23 -1.13
CA GLN A 25 -19.38 17.77 -1.33
C GLN A 25 -18.67 17.42 -2.65
N ALA A 26 -19.00 18.13 -3.73
CA ALA A 26 -18.37 17.93 -5.04
C ALA A 26 -16.87 18.26 -5.03
N GLN A 27 -16.44 19.29 -4.29
CA GLN A 27 -15.02 19.60 -4.11
C GLN A 27 -14.28 18.51 -3.34
N ILE A 28 -14.89 17.90 -2.33
CA ILE A 28 -14.29 16.78 -1.59
C ILE A 28 -14.09 15.57 -2.50
N ILE A 29 -15.12 15.18 -3.26
CA ILE A 29 -15.01 14.09 -4.25
C ILE A 29 -13.92 14.44 -5.28
N GLY A 30 -13.94 15.66 -5.81
CA GLY A 30 -12.93 16.15 -6.73
C GLY A 30 -11.51 16.09 -6.17
N GLY A 31 -11.32 16.46 -4.90
CA GLY A 31 -10.05 16.35 -4.20
C GLY A 31 -9.56 14.90 -4.08
N ALA A 32 -10.47 13.96 -3.82
CA ALA A 32 -10.16 12.53 -3.77
C ALA A 32 -9.77 11.96 -5.15
N ILE A 33 -10.38 12.44 -6.24
CA ILE A 33 -9.97 12.07 -7.61
C ILE A 33 -8.56 12.60 -7.89
N ARG A 34 -8.30 13.88 -7.56
CA ARG A 34 -7.00 14.52 -7.84
C ARG A 34 -5.87 13.97 -6.98
N SER A 35 -6.14 13.53 -5.74
CA SER A 35 -5.14 12.90 -4.89
C SER A 35 -4.66 11.54 -5.43
N ARG A 36 -5.39 10.97 -6.39
CA ARG A 36 -5.11 9.69 -7.06
C ARG A 36 -4.58 9.86 -8.48
N SER A 37 -4.38 11.10 -8.95
CA SER A 37 -3.84 11.40 -10.27
C SER A 37 -2.31 11.22 -10.35
N PRO A 38 -1.74 10.90 -11.53
CA PRO A 38 -2.43 10.46 -12.75
C PRO A 38 -2.93 9.01 -12.64
N GLY A 39 -3.89 8.61 -13.48
CA GLY A 39 -4.36 7.22 -13.56
C GLY A 39 -5.45 6.83 -12.55
N CYS A 40 -6.16 7.80 -11.97
CA CYS A 40 -7.25 7.50 -11.03
C CYS A 40 -8.35 6.68 -11.70
N ARG A 41 -8.70 5.54 -11.11
CA ARG A 41 -9.85 4.71 -11.51
C ARG A 41 -11.06 5.04 -10.65
N MET A 42 -12.05 5.70 -11.25
CA MET A 42 -13.28 6.10 -10.61
C MET A 42 -14.45 5.24 -11.10
N LEU A 43 -15.20 4.68 -10.16
CA LEU A 43 -16.49 4.03 -10.41
C LEU A 43 -17.61 4.91 -9.88
N VAL A 44 -18.66 5.13 -10.68
CA VAL A 44 -19.83 5.91 -10.29
C VAL A 44 -21.08 5.08 -10.51
N PHE A 45 -21.87 4.90 -9.47
CA PHE A 45 -23.23 4.38 -9.58
C PHE A 45 -24.17 5.58 -9.76
N GLY A 46 -24.85 5.65 -10.90
CA GLY A 46 -25.70 6.77 -11.30
C GLY A 46 -25.02 7.70 -12.32
N VAL A 47 -25.84 8.30 -13.20
CA VAL A 47 -25.40 9.29 -14.19
C VAL A 47 -26.36 10.49 -14.20
N GLY A 48 -25.80 11.69 -14.07
CA GLY A 48 -26.57 12.92 -13.99
C GLY A 48 -25.83 14.16 -14.51
N ASN A 49 -26.26 15.34 -14.03
CA ASN A 49 -25.70 16.63 -14.45
C ASN A 49 -24.25 16.85 -14.00
N ASP A 50 -23.77 16.03 -13.07
CA ASP A 50 -22.41 16.00 -12.53
C ASP A 50 -21.43 15.15 -13.35
N THR A 51 -21.93 14.36 -14.30
CA THR A 51 -21.10 13.49 -15.15
C THR A 51 -19.98 14.23 -15.88
N PRO A 52 -20.22 15.42 -16.50
CA PRO A 52 -19.14 16.19 -17.11
C PRO A 52 -18.07 16.65 -16.11
N LEU A 53 -18.45 16.95 -14.85
CA LEU A 53 -17.51 17.35 -13.81
C LEU A 53 -16.55 16.21 -13.46
N TRP A 54 -17.07 14.98 -13.28
CA TRP A 54 -16.23 13.82 -12.96
C TRP A 54 -15.24 13.48 -14.07
N LEU A 55 -15.65 13.57 -15.34
CA LEU A 55 -14.76 13.39 -16.49
C LEU A 55 -13.68 14.49 -16.54
N ALA A 56 -14.05 15.76 -16.33
CA ALA A 56 -13.13 16.89 -16.39
C ALA A 56 -12.12 16.93 -15.22
N LEU A 57 -12.46 16.35 -14.07
CA LEU A 57 -11.56 16.24 -12.92
C LEU A 57 -10.64 15.02 -13.00
N ASN A 58 -10.95 14.05 -13.86
CA ASN A 58 -10.16 12.83 -14.07
C ASN A 58 -9.58 12.68 -15.50
N PRO A 59 -8.92 13.71 -16.08
CA PRO A 59 -8.54 13.70 -17.49
C PRO A 59 -7.47 12.66 -17.86
N ASP A 60 -6.63 12.27 -16.89
CA ASP A 60 -5.54 11.30 -17.06
C ASP A 60 -5.88 9.94 -16.44
N GLY A 61 -7.16 9.66 -16.19
CA GLY A 61 -7.63 8.44 -15.52
C GLY A 61 -8.78 7.77 -16.25
N GLU A 62 -9.40 6.79 -15.59
CA GLU A 62 -10.56 6.05 -16.09
C GLU A 62 -11.76 6.33 -15.20
N THR A 63 -12.86 6.80 -15.78
CA THR A 63 -14.14 6.95 -15.06
C THR A 63 -15.17 6.04 -15.70
N HIS A 64 -15.69 5.07 -14.94
CA HIS A 64 -16.72 4.13 -15.38
C HIS A 64 -18.03 4.39 -14.63
N PHE A 65 -19.13 4.44 -15.36
CA PHE A 65 -20.47 4.68 -14.82
C PHE A 65 -21.33 3.41 -14.90
N LEU A 66 -22.20 3.22 -13.91
CA LEU A 66 -23.22 2.18 -13.90
C LEU A 66 -24.59 2.84 -13.69
N GLU A 67 -25.50 2.64 -14.64
CA GLU A 67 -26.84 3.26 -14.64
C GLU A 67 -27.92 2.19 -14.84
N GLY A 68 -29.05 2.30 -14.15
CA GLY A 68 -30.15 1.32 -14.21
C GLY A 68 -31.10 1.51 -15.39
N ASP A 69 -31.25 2.74 -15.89
CA ASP A 69 -32.15 3.04 -17.00
C ASP A 69 -31.43 2.94 -18.37
N GLN A 70 -31.77 1.92 -19.16
CA GLN A 70 -31.21 1.70 -20.50
C GLN A 70 -31.48 2.87 -21.48
N ASN A 71 -32.64 3.50 -21.39
CA ASN A 71 -32.96 4.65 -22.25
C ASN A 71 -32.11 5.85 -21.85
N TRP A 72 -31.87 6.04 -20.55
CA TRP A 72 -31.00 7.09 -20.05
C TRP A 72 -29.54 6.85 -20.47
N ILE A 73 -29.05 5.61 -20.40
CA ILE A 73 -27.73 5.23 -20.94
C ILE A 73 -27.62 5.62 -22.41
N ALA A 74 -28.61 5.28 -23.23
CA ALA A 74 -28.59 5.61 -24.66
C ALA A 74 -28.56 7.13 -24.90
N ALA A 75 -29.38 7.89 -24.16
CA ALA A 75 -29.43 9.34 -24.25
C ALA A 75 -28.12 10.02 -23.82
N ILE A 76 -27.42 9.47 -22.82
CA ILE A 76 -26.13 9.99 -22.37
C ILE A 76 -25.02 9.65 -23.37
N LYS A 77 -25.00 8.43 -23.93
CA LYS A 77 -24.04 8.07 -24.99
C LYS A 77 -24.19 8.94 -26.23
N GLU A 78 -25.39 9.38 -26.56
CA GLU A 78 -25.59 10.34 -27.67
C GLU A 78 -24.92 11.70 -27.37
N LYS A 79 -24.98 12.16 -26.12
CA LYS A 79 -24.38 13.44 -25.68
C LYS A 79 -22.87 13.35 -25.44
N ILE A 80 -22.38 12.20 -24.99
CA ILE A 80 -20.98 11.93 -24.66
C ILE A 80 -20.59 10.59 -25.29
N PRO A 81 -20.21 10.55 -26.58
CA PRO A 81 -20.00 9.30 -27.33
C PRO A 81 -18.99 8.33 -26.70
N ASP A 82 -17.90 8.86 -26.11
CA ASP A 82 -16.81 8.06 -25.55
C ASP A 82 -16.98 7.74 -24.05
N ILE A 83 -18.17 7.98 -23.48
CA ILE A 83 -18.41 7.69 -22.07
C ILE A 83 -18.35 6.19 -21.79
N SER A 84 -17.54 5.82 -20.80
CA SER A 84 -17.48 4.45 -20.28
C SER A 84 -18.65 4.22 -19.33
N ILE A 85 -19.74 3.63 -19.83
CA ILE A 85 -20.97 3.39 -19.06
C ILE A 85 -21.53 1.99 -19.32
N GLY A 86 -21.89 1.29 -18.25
CA GLY A 86 -22.55 -0.01 -18.24
C GLY A 86 -23.94 0.03 -17.60
N LEU A 87 -24.71 -1.04 -17.80
CA LEU A 87 -26.00 -1.25 -17.14
C LEU A 87 -25.77 -1.74 -15.70
N PHE A 88 -26.36 -1.05 -14.74
CA PHE A 88 -26.58 -1.57 -13.39
C PHE A 88 -27.86 -2.43 -13.41
N PRO A 89 -27.78 -3.75 -13.22
CA PRO A 89 -28.96 -4.60 -13.35
C PRO A 89 -30.04 -4.27 -12.31
N ASP A 90 -31.30 -4.37 -12.71
CA ASP A 90 -32.40 -4.41 -11.75
C ASP A 90 -32.37 -5.74 -10.99
N HIS A 91 -32.32 -5.66 -9.66
CA HIS A 91 -32.29 -6.79 -8.75
C HIS A 91 -33.64 -7.05 -8.06
N GLY A 92 -34.68 -6.31 -8.43
CA GLY A 92 -36.02 -6.42 -7.84
C GLY A 92 -36.08 -6.01 -6.37
N THR A 93 -35.07 -5.28 -5.89
CA THR A 93 -35.06 -4.70 -4.54
C THR A 93 -35.72 -3.33 -4.57
N THR A 94 -36.37 -2.95 -3.48
CA THR A 94 -36.91 -1.60 -3.30
C THR A 94 -36.46 -1.03 -1.96
N VAL A 95 -36.60 0.28 -1.75
CA VAL A 95 -36.37 0.94 -0.46
C VAL A 95 -37.11 0.21 0.66
N GLN A 96 -38.41 -0.09 0.47
CA GLN A 96 -39.20 -0.84 1.45
C GLN A 96 -38.71 -2.27 1.62
N GLY A 97 -38.38 -2.97 0.53
CA GLY A 97 -37.89 -4.35 0.56
C GLY A 97 -36.54 -4.48 1.27
N SER A 98 -35.66 -3.49 1.13
CA SER A 98 -34.34 -3.48 1.75
C SER A 98 -34.34 -3.10 3.24
N ALA A 99 -35.45 -2.56 3.75
CA ALA A 99 -35.58 -2.18 5.16
C ALA A 99 -35.39 -3.38 6.11
N THR A 100 -35.79 -4.59 5.69
CA THR A 100 -35.66 -5.82 6.48
C THR A 100 -34.42 -6.66 6.13
N MET A 101 -33.72 -6.35 5.04
CA MET A 101 -32.55 -7.11 4.58
C MET A 101 -31.32 -6.92 5.49
N GLY A 102 -30.54 -7.99 5.68
CA GLY A 102 -29.22 -7.97 6.28
C GLY A 102 -28.09 -8.06 5.25
N ALA A 103 -26.84 -7.91 5.70
CA ALA A 103 -25.66 -8.01 4.83
C ALA A 103 -25.54 -9.37 4.13
N SER A 104 -26.03 -10.45 4.75
CA SER A 104 -26.05 -11.80 4.16
C SER A 104 -27.02 -11.90 2.99
N ASP A 105 -28.14 -11.17 3.01
CA ASP A 105 -29.12 -11.22 1.92
C ASP A 105 -28.57 -10.57 0.65
N LEU A 106 -27.79 -9.50 0.81
CA LEU A 106 -27.14 -8.80 -0.30
C LEU A 106 -26.10 -9.68 -1.01
N SER A 107 -25.58 -10.73 -0.37
CA SER A 107 -24.62 -11.65 -0.98
C SER A 107 -25.17 -12.46 -2.15
N ARG A 108 -26.50 -12.49 -2.32
CA ARG A 108 -27.18 -13.06 -3.49
C ARG A 108 -26.99 -12.23 -4.77
N PHE A 109 -26.50 -11.00 -4.63
CA PHE A 109 -26.31 -10.04 -5.72
C PHE A 109 -24.85 -9.58 -5.79
N PRO A 110 -23.90 -10.47 -6.13
CA PRO A 110 -22.49 -10.11 -6.20
C PRO A 110 -22.22 -9.15 -7.37
N PRO A 111 -21.19 -8.29 -7.28
CA PRO A 111 -20.74 -7.52 -8.43
C PRO A 111 -20.24 -8.44 -9.54
N PRO A 112 -20.45 -8.08 -10.82
CA PRO A 112 -19.86 -8.77 -11.96
C PRO A 112 -18.33 -8.88 -11.86
N ALA A 113 -17.77 -9.99 -12.35
CA ALA A 113 -16.34 -10.27 -12.30
C ALA A 113 -15.48 -9.14 -12.90
N HIS A 114 -15.89 -8.59 -14.05
CA HIS A 114 -15.13 -7.53 -14.74
C HIS A 114 -14.95 -6.23 -13.92
N LEU A 115 -15.81 -5.96 -12.93
CA LEU A 115 -15.64 -4.85 -11.99
C LEU A 115 -14.66 -5.21 -10.86
N SER A 116 -14.58 -6.49 -10.52
CA SER A 116 -13.71 -7.04 -9.46
C SER A 116 -12.29 -7.34 -9.95
N ASP A 117 -12.10 -7.52 -11.25
CA ASP A 117 -10.79 -7.80 -11.88
C ASP A 117 -9.84 -6.58 -11.90
N ARG A 118 -10.29 -5.43 -11.37
CA ARG A 118 -9.52 -4.19 -11.29
C ARG A 118 -9.69 -3.52 -9.94
N GLU A 119 -8.68 -2.78 -9.52
CA GLU A 119 -8.75 -1.94 -8.32
C GLU A 119 -9.32 -0.56 -8.63
N TRP A 120 -10.16 -0.05 -7.72
CA TRP A 120 -10.77 1.28 -7.80
C TRP A 120 -10.15 2.23 -6.79
N ASP A 121 -9.84 3.46 -7.21
CA ASP A 121 -9.31 4.51 -6.34
C ASP A 121 -10.43 5.31 -5.66
N VAL A 122 -11.50 5.56 -6.41
CA VAL A 122 -12.68 6.30 -5.96
C VAL A 122 -13.94 5.56 -6.40
N ILE A 123 -14.88 5.36 -5.48
CA ILE A 123 -16.22 4.88 -5.76
C ILE A 123 -17.22 5.92 -5.26
N LEU A 124 -18.10 6.39 -6.13
CA LEU A 124 -19.23 7.26 -5.80
C LEU A 124 -20.55 6.49 -5.97
N VAL A 125 -21.29 6.35 -4.89
CA VAL A 125 -22.65 5.78 -4.89
C VAL A 125 -23.66 6.94 -4.88
N ASP A 126 -24.15 7.30 -6.08
CA ASP A 126 -25.19 8.31 -6.31
C ASP A 126 -26.43 7.74 -7.02
N GLY A 127 -26.53 6.43 -7.09
CA GLY A 127 -27.65 5.74 -7.72
C GLY A 127 -27.73 4.29 -7.24
N PRO A 128 -28.87 3.61 -7.47
CA PRO A 128 -30.11 4.09 -8.10
C PRO A 128 -30.94 5.13 -7.30
N LEU A 129 -32.08 5.56 -7.84
CA LEU A 129 -33.08 6.41 -7.18
C LEU A 129 -33.67 5.72 -5.94
N GLY A 130 -34.15 6.51 -4.97
CA GLY A 130 -34.62 5.99 -3.67
C GLY A 130 -35.48 6.99 -2.88
N TYR A 131 -36.31 7.78 -3.55
CA TYR A 131 -37.18 8.78 -2.93
C TYR A 131 -38.51 8.18 -2.42
N ALA A 132 -39.00 7.13 -3.08
CA ALA A 132 -40.24 6.43 -2.77
C ALA A 132 -40.01 5.00 -2.25
N PRO A 133 -40.96 4.41 -1.52
CA PRO A 133 -40.85 3.03 -1.01
C PRO A 133 -40.60 1.97 -2.10
N ASP A 134 -41.14 2.19 -3.30
CA ASP A 134 -41.04 1.29 -4.45
C ASP A 134 -39.83 1.58 -5.35
N ASP A 135 -39.07 2.65 -5.07
CA ASP A 135 -37.84 2.94 -5.81
C ASP A 135 -36.77 1.87 -5.50
N PRO A 136 -35.84 1.61 -6.44
CA PRO A 136 -34.84 0.56 -6.29
C PRO A 136 -33.95 0.69 -5.03
N GLY A 137 -33.65 1.93 -4.63
CA GLY A 137 -32.78 2.24 -3.50
C GLY A 137 -31.31 1.87 -3.73
N ARG A 138 -30.43 2.24 -2.79
CA ARG A 138 -28.96 2.08 -2.94
C ARG A 138 -28.36 0.90 -2.17
N ALA A 139 -29.18 -0.01 -1.64
CA ALA A 139 -28.69 -1.14 -0.83
C ALA A 139 -27.66 -2.01 -1.59
N ILE A 140 -27.95 -2.33 -2.85
CA ILE A 140 -27.07 -3.18 -3.68
C ILE A 140 -25.83 -2.41 -4.14
N SER A 141 -25.95 -1.14 -4.55
CA SER A 141 -24.79 -0.35 -4.98
C SER A 141 -23.82 -0.07 -3.82
N ILE A 142 -24.32 0.16 -2.60
CA ILE A 142 -23.48 0.23 -1.38
C ILE A 142 -22.81 -1.12 -1.10
N TYR A 143 -23.52 -2.23 -1.27
CA TYR A 143 -22.94 -3.55 -1.12
C TYR A 143 -21.83 -3.81 -2.14
N TRP A 144 -22.04 -3.49 -3.41
CA TRP A 144 -21.00 -3.61 -4.45
C TRP A 144 -19.81 -2.72 -4.13
N ALA A 145 -20.03 -1.46 -3.76
CA ALA A 145 -18.95 -0.58 -3.33
C ALA A 145 -18.14 -1.20 -2.18
N SER A 146 -18.78 -1.83 -1.20
CA SER A 146 -18.07 -2.51 -0.11
C SER A 146 -17.25 -3.72 -0.54
N LYS A 147 -17.64 -4.40 -1.64
CA LYS A 147 -16.93 -5.57 -2.18
C LYS A 147 -15.82 -5.20 -3.15
N LEU A 148 -15.99 -4.10 -3.88
CA LEU A 148 -15.04 -3.61 -4.88
C LEU A 148 -13.95 -2.74 -4.25
N ALA A 149 -14.21 -2.14 -3.09
CA ALA A 149 -13.29 -1.21 -2.44
C ALA A 149 -12.22 -1.94 -1.60
N SER A 150 -10.95 -1.62 -1.82
CA SER A 150 -9.84 -1.96 -0.92
C SER A 150 -9.72 -0.94 0.22
N ASP A 151 -8.78 -1.10 1.14
CA ASP A 151 -8.43 -0.11 2.17
C ASP A 151 -7.98 1.25 1.60
N ARG A 152 -7.55 1.27 0.34
CA ARG A 152 -7.11 2.48 -0.38
C ARG A 152 -8.24 3.23 -1.08
N THR A 153 -9.36 2.58 -1.35
CA THR A 153 -10.46 3.18 -2.11
C THR A 153 -11.21 4.23 -1.28
N HIS A 154 -11.35 5.45 -1.80
CA HIS A 154 -12.34 6.39 -1.25
C HIS A 154 -13.74 5.96 -1.68
N VAL A 155 -14.65 5.76 -0.73
CA VAL A 155 -16.05 5.44 -1.03
C VAL A 155 -16.94 6.56 -0.52
N PHE A 156 -17.68 7.17 -1.44
CA PHE A 156 -18.69 8.18 -1.16
C PHE A 156 -20.08 7.59 -1.34
N VAL A 157 -20.98 7.82 -0.39
CA VAL A 157 -22.40 7.46 -0.49
C VAL A 157 -23.21 8.72 -0.28
N ASP A 158 -23.86 9.20 -1.34
CA ASP A 158 -24.75 10.35 -1.23
C ASP A 158 -26.10 9.96 -0.59
N ASP A 159 -26.90 10.95 -0.19
CA ASP A 159 -28.18 10.76 0.50
C ASP A 159 -28.07 9.91 1.79
N TYR A 160 -26.94 9.99 2.49
CA TYR A 160 -26.70 9.27 3.73
C TYR A 160 -27.67 9.63 4.87
N ASP A 161 -28.45 10.70 4.73
CA ASP A 161 -29.54 11.01 5.64
C ASP A 161 -30.77 10.10 5.50
N ARG A 162 -30.83 9.24 4.48
CA ARG A 162 -31.88 8.24 4.31
C ARG A 162 -31.56 6.94 5.06
N ASP A 163 -32.59 6.27 5.53
CA ASP A 163 -32.47 5.10 6.42
C ASP A 163 -31.72 3.91 5.78
N ILE A 164 -31.94 3.65 4.48
CA ILE A 164 -31.32 2.52 3.77
C ILE A 164 -29.83 2.77 3.57
N GLU A 165 -29.48 3.95 3.09
CA GLU A 165 -28.12 4.41 2.85
C GLU A 165 -27.32 4.41 4.15
N MET A 166 -27.89 4.99 5.21
CA MET A 166 -27.28 4.99 6.55
C MET A 166 -27.05 3.58 7.07
N LYS A 167 -28.07 2.73 7.04
CA LYS A 167 -28.01 1.35 7.55
C LYS A 167 -26.90 0.54 6.88
N PHE A 168 -26.82 0.57 5.55
CA PHE A 168 -25.85 -0.25 4.82
C PHE A 168 -24.45 0.36 4.78
N ALA A 169 -24.31 1.68 4.67
CA ALA A 169 -23.00 2.33 4.79
C ALA A 169 -22.38 2.09 6.17
N ASP A 170 -23.17 2.18 7.25
CA ASP A 170 -22.69 1.89 8.60
C ASP A 170 -22.31 0.43 8.77
N LYS A 171 -23.11 -0.48 8.23
CA LYS A 171 -22.85 -1.92 8.40
C LYS A 171 -21.67 -2.40 7.57
N LEU A 172 -21.49 -1.89 6.36
CA LEU A 172 -20.57 -2.44 5.36
C LEU A 172 -19.32 -1.60 5.16
N LEU A 173 -19.42 -0.27 5.28
CA LEU A 173 -18.32 0.65 4.98
C LEU A 173 -17.62 1.18 6.23
N LYS A 174 -18.32 1.41 7.36
CA LYS A 174 -17.63 1.71 8.63
C LYS A 174 -16.86 0.52 9.21
N ALA A 175 -17.19 -0.70 8.77
CA ALA A 175 -16.47 -1.91 9.13
C ALA A 175 -15.12 -2.06 8.40
N ARG A 176 -14.82 -1.18 7.42
CA ARG A 176 -13.52 -1.10 6.78
C ARG A 176 -12.51 -0.53 7.79
N ASP A 177 -11.27 -0.99 7.75
CA ASP A 177 -10.15 -0.45 8.56
C ASP A 177 -9.68 0.92 8.03
N THR A 178 -10.63 1.85 7.90
CA THR A 178 -10.45 3.17 7.30
C THR A 178 -11.19 4.20 8.14
N ALA A 179 -10.66 5.43 8.19
CA ALA A 179 -11.41 6.54 8.76
C ALA A 179 -12.70 6.79 7.97
N SER A 180 -13.72 7.35 8.61
CA SER A 180 -14.93 7.79 7.92
C SER A 180 -15.42 9.14 8.44
N MET A 181 -16.14 9.87 7.60
CA MET A 181 -16.70 11.19 7.91
C MET A 181 -18.08 11.33 7.29
N ILE A 182 -18.94 12.07 7.97
CA ILE A 182 -20.22 12.52 7.44
C ILE A 182 -20.03 13.97 6.99
N VAL A 183 -20.30 14.21 5.71
CA VAL A 183 -20.12 15.51 5.05
C VAL A 183 -21.50 16.13 4.84
N PRO A 184 -21.86 17.21 5.57
CA PRO A 184 -23.12 17.92 5.32
C PRO A 184 -23.06 18.67 3.99
N SER A 185 -24.23 18.89 3.38
CA SER A 185 -24.36 19.70 2.17
C SER A 185 -23.96 21.16 2.39
N SER A 186 -24.34 21.73 3.54
CA SER A 186 -23.86 23.04 4.05
C SER A 186 -24.29 23.22 5.50
N ASP A 187 -23.80 24.27 6.17
CA ASP A 187 -24.29 24.65 7.51
C ASP A 187 -25.80 24.90 7.53
N LYS A 188 -26.35 25.44 6.43
CA LYS A 188 -27.79 25.74 6.28
C LYS A 188 -28.64 24.54 5.87
N ALA A 189 -28.03 23.52 5.27
CA ALA A 189 -28.68 22.29 4.82
C ALA A 189 -28.00 21.05 5.42
N SER A 190 -27.68 21.11 6.71
CA SER A 190 -26.94 20.07 7.43
C SER A 190 -27.71 18.75 7.58
N TYR A 191 -29.01 18.76 7.25
CA TYR A 191 -29.83 17.55 7.17
C TYR A 191 -29.47 16.67 5.97
N ARG A 192 -29.06 17.25 4.83
CA ARG A 192 -28.56 16.48 3.68
C ARG A 192 -27.12 16.09 3.89
N LYS A 193 -26.82 14.79 3.81
CA LYS A 193 -25.52 14.26 4.22
C LYS A 193 -24.98 13.31 3.17
N MET A 194 -23.66 13.34 3.00
CA MET A 194 -22.90 12.33 2.27
C MET A 194 -22.01 11.60 3.26
N PHE A 195 -21.95 10.28 3.17
CA PHE A 195 -20.97 9.49 3.89
C PHE A 195 -19.70 9.34 3.07
N TRP A 196 -18.56 9.46 3.72
CA TRP A 196 -17.25 9.24 3.13
C TRP A 196 -16.48 8.22 3.96
N SER A 197 -16.26 7.02 3.41
CA SER A 197 -15.21 6.12 3.87
C SER A 197 -13.90 6.55 3.18
N MET A 198 -12.98 7.06 3.99
CA MET A 198 -11.72 7.61 3.52
C MET A 198 -10.75 6.47 3.23
N GLY A 199 -10.58 6.16 1.94
CA GLY A 199 -9.44 5.39 1.49
C GLY A 199 -8.15 5.99 2.04
N SER A 200 -7.22 5.13 2.44
CA SER A 200 -5.94 5.57 3.01
C SER A 200 -5.25 6.58 2.07
N ILE A 201 -5.10 7.83 2.52
CA ILE A 201 -4.38 8.90 1.79
C ILE A 201 -2.93 8.47 1.57
N VAL A 202 -2.43 7.73 2.55
CA VAL A 202 -1.26 6.88 2.47
C VAL A 202 -1.62 5.74 1.51
N ARG A 203 -1.12 5.77 0.26
CA ARG A 203 -0.68 4.47 -0.32
C ARG A 203 0.04 3.81 0.84
N PRO A 204 -0.26 2.58 1.33
CA PRO A 204 0.61 1.96 2.33
C PRO A 204 2.00 2.21 1.79
N ASP A 205 2.74 3.11 2.44
CA ASP A 205 3.84 3.70 1.73
C ASP A 205 4.68 2.50 1.36
N GLU A 206 5.02 2.35 0.08
CA GLU A 206 6.23 1.65 -0.30
C GLU A 206 7.36 2.49 0.32
N LYS A 207 7.44 2.46 1.64
CA LYS A 207 8.34 3.22 2.47
C LYS A 207 9.47 2.27 2.69
N PRO A 208 10.68 2.64 2.24
CA PRO A 208 11.84 1.84 2.52
C PRO A 208 11.90 1.55 4.03
N VAL A 209 12.05 0.28 4.40
CA VAL A 209 12.07 -0.19 5.78
C VAL A 209 13.49 -0.56 6.15
N VAL A 210 13.96 -0.09 7.30
CA VAL A 210 15.16 -0.62 7.95
C VAL A 210 14.70 -1.60 9.03
N LEU A 211 15.03 -2.87 8.83
CA LEU A 211 14.53 -4.00 9.61
C LEU A 211 15.67 -4.66 10.40
N SER A 212 15.48 -4.76 11.71
CA SER A 212 16.41 -5.44 12.63
C SER A 212 15.64 -6.41 13.53
N VAL A 213 16.27 -7.50 13.94
CA VAL A 213 15.69 -8.46 14.90
C VAL A 213 16.60 -8.53 16.14
N ALA A 214 16.01 -8.33 17.31
CA ALA A 214 16.73 -8.36 18.58
C ALA A 214 15.79 -8.73 19.72
N THR A 215 16.23 -9.62 20.61
CA THR A 215 15.57 -9.79 21.91
C THR A 215 15.72 -8.52 22.74
N PRO A 216 14.87 -8.29 23.76
CA PRO A 216 14.95 -7.08 24.59
C PRO A 216 16.33 -6.86 25.24
N ASP A 217 16.99 -7.93 25.69
CA ASP A 217 18.35 -7.86 26.24
C ASP A 217 19.38 -7.49 25.17
N TYR A 218 19.31 -8.11 24.00
CA TYR A 218 20.23 -7.81 22.89
C TYR A 218 20.05 -6.38 22.39
N ALA A 219 18.80 -5.91 22.29
CA ALA A 219 18.48 -4.53 21.93
C ALA A 219 18.97 -3.51 22.97
N ARG A 220 18.99 -3.87 24.26
CA ARG A 220 19.60 -3.04 25.31
C ARG A 220 21.11 -2.97 25.16
N GLN A 221 21.77 -4.11 24.94
CA GLN A 221 23.22 -4.16 24.74
C GLN A 221 23.66 -3.31 23.54
N TRP A 222 22.93 -3.37 22.43
CA TRP A 222 23.25 -2.66 21.19
C TRP A 222 22.40 -1.40 20.97
N ARG A 223 21.98 -0.76 22.07
CA ARG A 223 21.11 0.43 22.01
C ARG A 223 21.68 1.52 21.10
N PHE A 224 22.98 1.78 21.17
CA PHE A 224 23.61 2.82 20.36
C PHE A 224 23.57 2.51 18.86
N CYS A 225 23.71 1.24 18.46
CA CYS A 225 23.53 0.81 17.07
C CYS A 225 22.07 1.02 16.63
N ILE A 226 21.12 0.56 17.42
CA ILE A 226 19.68 0.71 17.15
C ILE A 226 19.27 2.18 17.05
N ASP A 227 19.78 3.05 17.92
CA ASP A 227 19.50 4.48 17.89
C ASP A 227 20.11 5.15 16.64
N SER A 228 21.29 4.68 16.19
CA SER A 228 21.87 5.12 14.92
C SER A 228 21.00 4.73 13.71
N GLN A 229 20.45 3.51 13.71
CA GLN A 229 19.51 3.03 12.68
C GLN A 229 18.22 3.86 12.69
N LYS A 230 17.67 4.16 13.86
CA LYS A 230 16.49 5.02 14.00
C LYS A 230 16.76 6.44 13.49
N THR A 231 17.93 6.99 13.82
CA THR A 231 18.37 8.32 13.34
C THR A 231 18.51 8.33 11.81
N TYR A 232 19.09 7.27 11.25
CA TYR A 232 19.18 7.06 9.81
C TYR A 232 17.81 7.02 9.12
N CYS A 233 16.83 6.37 9.75
CA CYS A 233 15.47 6.31 9.20
C CYS A 233 14.79 7.67 9.26
N SER A 234 14.88 8.35 10.41
CA SER A 234 14.26 9.66 10.61
C SER A 234 14.75 10.70 9.60
N ARG A 235 16.07 10.74 9.30
CA ARG A 235 16.62 11.70 8.33
C ARG A 235 16.22 11.44 6.89
N ASN A 236 15.86 10.20 6.56
CA ASN A 236 15.53 9.76 5.20
C ASN A 236 14.03 9.45 5.01
N GLN A 237 13.21 9.68 6.04
CA GLN A 237 11.78 9.37 6.04
C GLN A 237 11.46 7.88 5.81
N PHE A 238 12.30 7.00 6.35
CA PHE A 238 12.12 5.54 6.32
C PHE A 238 11.41 5.03 7.57
N ASP A 239 10.82 3.85 7.45
CA ASP A 239 10.28 3.11 8.58
C ASP A 239 11.40 2.35 9.31
N HIS A 240 11.52 2.53 10.62
CA HIS A 240 12.45 1.74 11.45
C HIS A 240 11.69 0.68 12.22
N ARG A 241 12.09 -0.59 12.08
CA ARG A 241 11.45 -1.71 12.77
C ARG A 241 12.49 -2.58 13.47
N VAL A 242 12.40 -2.64 14.79
CA VAL A 242 13.14 -3.61 15.62
C VAL A 242 12.14 -4.60 16.17
N ILE A 243 12.25 -5.85 15.75
CA ILE A 243 11.27 -6.88 16.07
C ILE A 243 11.83 -7.84 17.12
N ASP A 244 11.04 -8.06 18.16
CA ASP A 244 11.31 -9.05 19.18
C ASP A 244 10.97 -10.45 18.65
N PRO A 245 11.98 -11.33 18.45
CA PRO A 245 11.76 -12.65 17.87
C PRO A 245 11.11 -13.64 18.83
N THR A 246 10.91 -13.31 20.11
CA THR A 246 10.37 -14.24 21.12
C THR A 246 8.97 -14.77 20.81
N ARG A 247 8.23 -14.08 19.92
CA ARG A 247 6.90 -14.52 19.44
C ARG A 247 6.96 -15.38 18.17
N SER A 248 8.12 -15.47 17.51
CA SER A 248 8.31 -16.30 16.32
C SER A 248 8.55 -17.75 16.71
N LYS A 249 8.06 -18.68 15.88
CA LYS A 249 8.41 -20.11 15.99
C LYS A 249 9.79 -20.41 15.40
N LEU A 250 10.35 -19.46 14.65
CA LEU A 250 11.68 -19.57 14.05
C LEU A 250 12.74 -19.05 15.02
N HIS A 251 13.95 -19.59 14.90
CA HIS A 251 15.11 -19.02 15.56
C HIS A 251 15.34 -17.57 15.07
N PRO A 252 15.76 -16.61 15.93
CA PRO A 252 15.85 -15.19 15.60
C PRO A 252 16.57 -14.85 14.27
N LYS A 253 17.62 -15.60 13.96
CA LYS A 253 18.41 -15.48 12.73
C LYS A 253 17.58 -15.73 11.46
N TRP A 254 16.56 -16.58 11.55
CA TRP A 254 15.63 -16.90 10.46
C TRP A 254 14.39 -15.99 10.46
N THR A 255 13.94 -15.56 11.64
CA THR A 255 12.79 -14.65 11.81
C THR A 255 12.95 -13.38 10.98
N LYS A 256 14.17 -12.85 10.85
CA LYS A 256 14.42 -11.64 10.06
C LYS A 256 14.13 -11.82 8.56
N LEU A 257 14.25 -13.03 8.01
CA LEU A 257 13.92 -13.31 6.61
C LEU A 257 12.40 -13.31 6.38
N GLU A 258 11.63 -13.96 7.26
CA GLU A 258 10.16 -14.00 7.20
C GLU A 258 9.58 -12.58 7.24
N LEU A 259 10.10 -11.75 8.14
CA LEU A 259 9.68 -10.37 8.30
C LEU A 259 10.07 -9.49 7.10
N ALA A 260 11.24 -9.73 6.52
CA ALA A 260 11.64 -9.05 5.29
C ALA A 260 10.72 -9.42 4.12
N ILE A 261 10.35 -10.70 3.97
CA ILE A 261 9.42 -11.16 2.90
C ILE A 261 8.06 -10.46 3.01
N ASP A 262 7.50 -10.32 4.22
CA ASP A 262 6.23 -9.61 4.42
C ASP A 262 6.31 -8.15 3.94
N GLN A 263 7.42 -7.46 4.22
CA GLN A 263 7.62 -6.08 3.77
C GLN A 263 7.84 -5.99 2.26
N LEU A 264 8.71 -6.84 1.69
CA LEU A 264 8.99 -6.86 0.25
C LEU A 264 7.74 -7.17 -0.57
N THR A 265 6.89 -8.09 -0.09
CA THR A 265 5.64 -8.47 -0.77
C THR A 265 4.62 -7.33 -0.81
N ARG A 266 4.69 -6.40 0.15
CA ARG A 266 3.87 -5.17 0.19
C ARG A 266 4.43 -4.05 -0.69
N GLY A 267 5.54 -4.28 -1.39
CA GLY A 267 6.21 -3.29 -2.22
C GLY A 267 7.28 -2.46 -1.50
N ASN A 268 7.54 -2.71 -0.21
CA ASN A 268 8.55 -1.97 0.54
C ASN A 268 9.96 -2.45 0.17
N ASP A 269 10.84 -1.53 -0.21
CA ASP A 269 12.29 -1.79 -0.21
C ASP A 269 12.78 -2.04 1.22
N VAL A 270 13.70 -2.97 1.42
CA VAL A 270 14.17 -3.37 2.76
C VAL A 270 15.69 -3.25 2.86
N LEU A 271 16.15 -2.50 3.86
CA LEU A 271 17.49 -2.63 4.43
C LEU A 271 17.41 -3.58 5.62
N LEU A 272 17.82 -4.82 5.40
CA LEU A 272 17.97 -5.82 6.46
C LEU A 272 19.31 -5.58 7.16
N ILE A 273 19.30 -5.31 8.46
CA ILE A 273 20.50 -4.96 9.22
C ILE A 273 20.51 -5.63 10.59
N ASP A 274 21.65 -6.20 10.99
CA ASP A 274 21.80 -6.79 12.31
C ASP A 274 21.78 -5.70 13.41
N ALA A 275 21.31 -6.05 14.60
CA ALA A 275 21.13 -5.08 15.68
C ALA A 275 22.46 -4.51 16.22
N ASP A 276 23.56 -5.24 16.05
CA ASP A 276 24.93 -4.86 16.37
C ASP A 276 25.66 -4.15 15.21
N ALA A 277 24.91 -3.63 14.23
CA ALA A 277 25.44 -2.78 13.17
C ALA A 277 24.98 -1.32 13.33
N GLU A 278 25.94 -0.41 13.44
CA GLU A 278 25.72 1.04 13.54
C GLU A 278 25.76 1.69 12.16
N ILE A 279 24.81 2.59 11.89
CA ILE A 279 24.78 3.39 10.66
C ILE A 279 25.38 4.78 10.91
N SER A 280 26.41 5.13 10.13
CA SER A 280 27.12 6.39 10.28
C SER A 280 26.31 7.59 9.78
N LYS A 281 26.66 8.78 10.30
CA LYS A 281 26.02 10.04 9.90
C LYS A 281 26.25 10.38 8.42
N THR A 282 27.28 9.84 7.79
CA THR A 282 27.59 10.07 6.36
C THR A 282 27.01 9.02 5.42
N CYS A 283 26.38 7.95 5.96
CA CYS A 283 25.76 6.90 5.14
C CYS A 283 24.64 7.46 4.23
N PRO A 284 24.71 7.29 2.90
CA PRO A 284 23.66 7.74 2.00
C PRO A 284 22.35 6.95 2.19
N PRO A 285 21.20 7.46 1.72
CA PRO A 285 19.96 6.68 1.66
C PRO A 285 20.18 5.42 0.82
N PHE A 286 19.78 4.26 1.33
CA PHE A 286 20.01 2.97 0.66
C PHE A 286 19.17 2.84 -0.61
N THR A 287 18.06 3.57 -0.72
CA THR A 287 17.28 3.71 -1.95
C THR A 287 18.07 4.31 -3.11
N ARG A 288 19.16 5.04 -2.83
CA ARG A 288 20.08 5.49 -3.87
C ARG A 288 20.79 4.32 -4.54
N VAL A 289 21.21 3.30 -3.77
CA VAL A 289 21.78 2.06 -4.32
C VAL A 289 20.77 1.38 -5.25
N LEU A 290 19.50 1.29 -4.83
CA LEU A 290 18.44 0.72 -5.66
C LEU A 290 18.20 1.51 -6.95
N SER A 291 18.29 2.83 -6.88
CA SER A 291 18.11 3.73 -8.03
C SER A 291 19.27 3.65 -9.02
N ASP A 292 20.50 3.57 -8.51
CA ASP A 292 21.73 3.48 -9.31
C ASP A 292 21.86 2.11 -10.00
N HIS A 293 21.16 1.09 -9.50
CA HIS A 293 21.23 -0.29 -9.97
C HIS A 293 19.84 -0.91 -10.26
N PRO A 294 19.08 -0.39 -11.26
CA PRO A 294 17.69 -0.77 -11.50
C PRO A 294 17.47 -2.21 -12.00
N ARG A 295 18.55 -2.91 -12.41
CA ARG A 295 18.50 -4.31 -12.89
C ARG A 295 18.76 -5.34 -11.79
N HIS A 296 19.00 -4.90 -10.57
CA HIS A 296 19.35 -5.74 -9.44
C HIS A 296 18.31 -5.61 -8.33
N ASP A 297 17.99 -6.73 -7.70
CA ASP A 297 17.03 -6.81 -6.59
C ASP A 297 17.69 -7.14 -5.26
N VAL A 298 18.89 -7.72 -5.29
CA VAL A 298 19.59 -8.20 -4.09
C VAL A 298 20.96 -7.57 -4.02
N PHE A 299 21.27 -6.93 -2.92
CA PHE A 299 22.55 -6.28 -2.71
C PHE A 299 23.17 -6.78 -1.41
N PHE A 300 24.44 -7.16 -1.48
CA PHE A 300 25.16 -7.76 -0.36
C PHE A 300 26.58 -7.22 -0.28
N VAL A 301 27.21 -7.39 0.88
CA VAL A 301 28.62 -7.09 1.10
C VAL A 301 29.38 -8.39 1.39
N ARG A 302 30.58 -8.54 0.85
CA ARG A 302 31.48 -9.62 1.27
C ARG A 302 32.14 -9.29 2.61
N GLY A 303 32.01 -10.21 3.56
CA GLY A 303 32.68 -10.11 4.85
C GLY A 303 34.19 -10.32 4.74
N ILE A 304 34.89 -10.33 5.88
CA ILE A 304 36.34 -10.59 5.97
C ILE A 304 36.72 -11.94 5.34
N SER A 305 35.81 -12.92 5.36
CA SER A 305 35.98 -14.24 4.73
C SER A 305 35.95 -14.22 3.20
N GLY A 306 35.62 -13.08 2.57
CA GLY A 306 35.39 -13.00 1.12
C GLY A 306 34.05 -13.59 0.66
N ARG A 307 33.19 -14.02 1.58
CA ARG A 307 31.85 -14.55 1.28
C ARG A 307 30.76 -13.52 1.62
N PRO A 308 29.57 -13.56 0.97
CA PRO A 308 28.43 -12.75 1.35
C PRO A 308 28.13 -12.78 2.86
N ASN A 309 27.75 -11.63 3.40
CA ASN A 309 27.37 -11.47 4.80
C ASN A 309 25.97 -10.84 4.91
N SER A 310 25.02 -11.61 5.44
CA SER A 310 23.60 -11.26 5.63
C SER A 310 23.33 -10.31 6.81
N GLY A 311 24.39 -9.82 7.47
CA GLY A 311 24.24 -8.81 8.52
C GLY A 311 23.90 -7.42 7.99
N VAL A 312 24.14 -7.19 6.69
CA VAL A 312 23.58 -6.06 5.95
C VAL A 312 23.20 -6.54 4.55
N MET A 313 21.93 -6.41 4.19
CA MET A 313 21.43 -6.63 2.82
C MET A 313 20.47 -5.51 2.44
N ILE A 314 20.57 -5.04 1.19
CA ILE A 314 19.55 -4.16 0.59
C ILE A 314 18.74 -5.01 -0.40
N LEU A 315 17.42 -4.93 -0.31
CA LEU A 315 16.48 -5.79 -1.02
C LEU A 315 15.39 -4.94 -1.66
N ARG A 316 15.15 -5.12 -2.96
CA ARG A 316 14.12 -4.40 -3.71
C ARG A 316 12.72 -4.96 -3.43
N GLY A 317 11.79 -4.07 -3.13
CA GLY A 317 10.38 -4.38 -2.92
C GLY A 317 9.67 -4.82 -4.20
N GLY A 318 8.62 -5.63 -4.03
CA GLY A 318 7.81 -6.16 -5.11
C GLY A 318 7.52 -7.65 -4.87
N LYS A 319 6.23 -8.02 -4.97
CA LYS A 319 5.76 -9.40 -4.77
C LYS A 319 6.49 -10.42 -5.65
N ASP A 320 6.83 -10.04 -6.87
CA ASP A 320 7.49 -10.91 -7.85
C ASP A 320 9.03 -10.70 -7.91
N SER A 321 9.59 -9.89 -7.01
CA SER A 321 11.03 -9.59 -6.98
C SER A 321 11.90 -10.82 -6.73
N ILE A 322 13.11 -10.82 -7.28
CA ILE A 322 14.09 -11.90 -7.05
C ILE A 322 14.52 -11.93 -5.58
N ALA A 323 14.44 -10.80 -4.86
CA ALA A 323 14.67 -10.74 -3.43
C ALA A 323 13.68 -11.62 -2.65
N VAL A 324 12.38 -11.52 -2.92
CA VAL A 324 11.35 -12.37 -2.30
C VAL A 324 11.61 -13.85 -2.60
N GLN A 325 11.96 -14.18 -3.84
CA GLN A 325 12.26 -15.56 -4.24
C GLN A 325 13.49 -16.13 -3.54
N LEU A 326 14.56 -15.33 -3.40
CA LEU A 326 15.78 -15.72 -2.69
C LEU A 326 15.49 -16.04 -1.22
N LEU A 327 14.79 -15.15 -0.52
CA LEU A 327 14.51 -15.34 0.92
C LEU A 327 13.58 -16.54 1.15
N ASN A 328 12.57 -16.73 0.30
CA ASN A 328 11.72 -17.91 0.34
C ASN A 328 12.51 -19.20 0.09
N SER A 329 13.45 -19.19 -0.86
CA SER A 329 14.33 -20.33 -1.12
C SER A 329 15.23 -20.66 0.08
N CYS A 330 15.70 -19.66 0.82
CA CYS A 330 16.45 -19.87 2.05
C CYS A 330 15.57 -20.51 3.14
N LEU A 331 14.34 -19.99 3.33
CA LEU A 331 13.41 -20.51 4.35
C LEU A 331 12.93 -21.93 4.05
N SER A 332 12.69 -22.27 2.78
CA SER A 332 12.25 -23.61 2.37
C SER A 332 13.36 -24.65 2.55
N THR A 333 14.61 -24.28 2.29
CA THR A 333 15.79 -25.15 2.41
C THR A 333 16.46 -25.10 3.80
N ARG A 334 15.89 -24.40 4.77
CA ARG A 334 16.52 -24.15 6.10
C ARG A 334 16.91 -25.41 6.89
N LEU A 335 16.24 -26.53 6.64
CA LEU A 335 16.50 -27.82 7.30
C LEU A 335 17.47 -28.70 6.50
N GLU A 336 17.84 -28.28 5.29
CA GLU A 336 18.81 -28.98 4.45
C GLU A 336 20.23 -28.64 4.86
N THR A 337 21.15 -29.59 4.64
CA THR A 337 22.57 -29.39 4.86
C THR A 337 23.15 -28.49 3.78
N VAL A 338 23.66 -27.34 4.19
CA VAL A 338 24.41 -26.42 3.32
C VAL A 338 25.73 -27.08 2.89
N PRO A 339 26.18 -26.91 1.63
CA PRO A 339 27.50 -27.37 1.19
C PRO A 339 28.63 -26.89 2.12
N ALA A 340 29.67 -27.71 2.30
CA ALA A 340 30.73 -27.44 3.26
C ALA A 340 31.41 -26.06 3.05
N ASP A 341 31.59 -25.66 1.80
CA ASP A 341 32.23 -24.38 1.44
C ASP A 341 31.35 -23.14 1.76
N ASP A 342 30.03 -23.35 1.81
CA ASP A 342 29.03 -22.32 2.09
C ASP A 342 28.64 -22.27 3.56
N PHE A 343 29.01 -23.28 4.35
CA PHE A 343 28.65 -23.38 5.77
C PHE A 343 29.25 -22.23 6.59
N VAL A 344 28.44 -21.73 7.54
CA VAL A 344 28.82 -20.65 8.47
C VAL A 344 28.50 -21.07 9.91
N THR A 345 27.25 -21.45 10.18
CA THR A 345 26.78 -21.91 11.48
C THR A 345 25.51 -22.75 11.29
N ALA A 346 25.25 -23.68 12.21
CA ALA A 346 24.06 -24.52 12.17
C ALA A 346 22.75 -23.76 12.51
N GLU A 347 22.84 -22.63 13.21
CA GLU A 347 21.67 -21.90 13.72
C GLU A 347 21.23 -20.72 12.84
N GLY A 348 22.03 -20.38 11.84
CA GLY A 348 21.95 -19.12 11.11
C GLY A 348 21.70 -19.30 9.62
N GLU A 349 21.12 -18.26 9.04
CA GLU A 349 20.69 -18.17 7.65
C GLU A 349 21.82 -17.85 6.67
N ASN A 350 22.95 -17.28 7.15
CA ASN A 350 23.99 -16.76 6.25
C ASN A 350 24.58 -17.84 5.33
N GLY A 351 24.70 -19.09 5.79
CA GLY A 351 25.18 -20.19 4.94
C GLY A 351 24.22 -20.50 3.79
N HIS A 352 22.91 -20.51 4.06
CA HIS A 352 21.90 -20.65 3.02
C HIS A 352 21.86 -19.45 2.08
N ILE A 353 22.06 -18.23 2.57
CA ILE A 353 22.17 -17.04 1.71
C ILE A 353 23.34 -17.18 0.75
N ILE A 354 24.53 -17.57 1.23
CA ILE A 354 25.71 -17.80 0.38
C ILE A 354 25.43 -18.88 -0.67
N TRP A 355 24.84 -20.00 -0.24
CA TRP A 355 24.54 -21.13 -1.12
C TRP A 355 23.51 -20.78 -2.19
N GLN A 356 22.41 -20.10 -1.82
CA GLN A 356 21.36 -19.75 -2.76
C GLN A 356 21.83 -18.64 -3.72
N LEU A 357 22.62 -17.65 -3.28
CA LEU A 357 23.12 -16.58 -4.15
C LEU A 357 23.97 -17.07 -5.34
N GLN A 358 24.48 -18.31 -5.31
CA GLN A 358 25.22 -18.91 -6.41
C GLN A 358 24.34 -19.46 -7.53
N LYS A 359 23.03 -19.62 -7.28
CA LYS A 359 22.08 -20.23 -8.22
C LYS A 359 21.42 -19.18 -9.11
N THR A 360 21.00 -19.58 -10.30
CA THR A 360 20.15 -18.74 -11.18
C THR A 360 18.69 -18.84 -10.71
N PRO A 361 17.90 -17.75 -10.68
CA PRO A 361 18.22 -16.39 -11.15
C PRO A 361 18.94 -15.49 -10.14
N PHE A 362 19.16 -15.94 -8.90
CA PHE A 362 19.67 -15.11 -7.80
C PHE A 362 21.04 -14.47 -8.11
N ALA A 363 21.98 -15.25 -8.64
CA ALA A 363 23.31 -14.77 -9.00
C ALA A 363 23.30 -13.63 -10.04
N GLN A 364 22.32 -13.64 -10.96
CA GLN A 364 22.20 -12.63 -12.02
C GLN A 364 21.56 -11.33 -11.51
N SER A 365 20.70 -11.42 -10.51
CA SER A 365 20.03 -10.26 -9.89
C SER A 365 20.82 -9.67 -8.72
N ALA A 366 21.88 -10.35 -8.26
CA ALA A 366 22.67 -9.91 -7.13
C ALA A 366 23.74 -8.87 -7.53
N HIS A 367 23.96 -7.88 -6.67
CA HIS A 367 25.01 -6.87 -6.82
C HIS A 367 25.85 -6.77 -5.55
N GLU A 368 27.17 -6.78 -5.71
CA GLU A 368 28.11 -6.64 -4.61
C GLU A 368 28.35 -5.17 -4.29
N LEU A 369 28.18 -4.79 -3.02
CA LEU A 369 28.43 -3.45 -2.52
C LEU A 369 29.83 -3.31 -1.93
N ASP A 370 30.31 -2.07 -1.92
CA ASP A 370 31.55 -1.70 -1.23
C ASP A 370 31.50 -2.07 0.26
N ARG A 371 32.66 -2.45 0.80
CA ARG A 371 32.79 -2.91 2.19
C ARG A 371 32.35 -1.87 3.23
N SER A 372 32.36 -0.57 2.88
CA SER A 372 31.81 0.49 3.73
C SER A 372 30.36 0.25 4.16
N TRP A 373 29.57 -0.52 3.42
CA TRP A 373 28.17 -0.87 3.77
C TRP A 373 28.04 -1.99 4.81
N ASN A 374 29.13 -2.67 5.21
CA ASN A 374 29.11 -3.70 6.26
C ASN A 374 30.54 -3.90 6.82
N CYS A 375 31.12 -2.84 7.38
CA CYS A 375 32.53 -2.83 7.79
C CYS A 375 32.72 -3.43 9.18
N SER A 376 33.63 -4.41 9.29
CA SER A 376 34.06 -5.03 10.56
C SER A 376 35.57 -4.91 10.79
N ILE A 377 36.21 -3.94 10.15
CA ILE A 377 37.66 -3.69 10.17
C ILE A 377 37.94 -2.35 10.88
N PRO A 378 38.63 -2.33 12.04
CA PRO A 378 38.86 -1.12 12.81
C PRO A 378 39.50 0.03 12.03
N GLU A 379 40.46 -0.27 11.17
CA GLU A 379 41.20 0.71 10.37
C GLU A 379 40.34 1.43 9.33
N GLN A 380 39.17 0.85 8.99
CA GLN A 380 38.24 1.38 8.00
C GLN A 380 36.94 1.90 8.64
N ALA A 381 36.81 1.80 9.96
CA ALA A 381 35.55 2.07 10.66
C ALA A 381 35.15 3.56 10.64
N GLU A 382 36.11 4.48 10.58
CA GLU A 382 35.84 5.92 10.58
C GLU A 382 35.12 6.39 9.30
N THR A 383 35.49 5.83 8.15
CA THR A 383 34.93 6.20 6.84
C THR A 383 33.78 5.29 6.41
N ALA A 384 33.45 4.25 7.19
CA ALA A 384 32.40 3.30 6.85
C ALA A 384 30.99 3.93 6.92
N PHE A 385 30.11 3.49 6.03
CA PHE A 385 28.68 3.80 6.08
C PHE A 385 27.97 3.00 7.16
N VAL A 386 28.32 1.73 7.30
CA VAL A 386 27.82 0.84 8.35
C VAL A 386 29.00 0.15 9.03
N ARG A 387 29.04 0.27 10.36
CA ARG A 387 30.00 -0.39 11.24
C ARG A 387 29.33 -1.57 11.90
N HIS A 388 29.68 -2.77 11.48
CA HIS A 388 29.16 -4.00 12.03
C HIS A 388 30.10 -4.52 13.11
N TYR A 389 29.67 -4.46 14.37
CA TYR A 389 30.46 -4.86 15.54
C TYR A 389 30.54 -6.39 15.71
N THR A 390 31.11 -7.01 14.67
CA THR A 390 31.47 -8.42 14.60
C THR A 390 32.98 -8.55 14.38
N ASN A 391 33.55 -9.71 14.71
CA ASN A 391 34.98 -10.01 14.55
C ASN A 391 35.89 -8.90 15.14
N ARG A 392 36.85 -8.40 14.34
CA ARG A 392 37.88 -7.45 14.76
C ARG A 392 37.31 -6.14 15.31
N LEU A 393 36.19 -5.65 14.75
CA LEU A 393 35.58 -4.42 15.24
C LEU A 393 34.89 -4.61 16.59
N ARG A 394 34.38 -5.81 16.88
CA ARG A 394 33.85 -6.17 18.21
C ARG A 394 34.96 -6.22 19.25
N ASP A 395 36.08 -6.85 18.91
CA ASP A 395 37.25 -6.93 19.80
C ASP A 395 37.79 -5.54 20.12
N HIS A 396 37.87 -4.66 19.11
CA HIS A 396 38.27 -3.27 19.28
C HIS A 396 37.32 -2.45 20.15
N LEU A 397 36.00 -2.68 20.04
CA LEU A 397 35.02 -2.03 20.90
C LEU A 397 35.20 -2.47 22.36
N ASN A 398 35.35 -3.78 22.58
CA ASN A 398 35.55 -4.35 23.92
C ASN A 398 36.84 -3.88 24.58
N ALA A 399 37.90 -3.61 23.81
CA ALA A 399 39.16 -3.08 24.33
C ALA A 399 39.08 -1.61 24.79
N LYS A 400 38.01 -0.88 24.43
CA LYS A 400 37.79 0.53 24.78
C LYS A 400 36.78 0.74 25.91
N LEU A 401 36.06 -0.32 26.30
CA LEU A 401 35.12 -0.36 27.43
C LEU A 401 35.84 -0.93 28.66
#